data_AF-A0A0F9ACD0-F1
#
_entry.id   AF-A0A0F9ACD0-F1
#
_cell.length_a   1.000
_cell.length_b   1.000
_cell.length_c   1.000
_cell.angle_alpha   90.00
_cell.angle_beta   90.00
_cell.angle_gamma   90.00
#
_symmetry.space_group_name_H-M   'P 1'
#
loop_
_entity.id
_entity.type
_entity.pdbx_description
1 polymer ?
#
loop_
_entity_poly.entity_id
_entity_poly.type
_entity_poly.pdbx_seq_one_letter_code
_entity_poly.pdbx_strand_id
1 'polypeptide(L)'
;MKIAIVGSSKLTEKEKQLARDAILKIIEEHGQDHIYISGGARGVDTEVHTMAQNNDVEIIEHHPSSNNWDGFKMRNICIANDCDILYCITTPMKYTPCYHCDDPTHEKTAGCWTMNYAKKLKKETHLVIV
;
A
#
# COMPACT_ATOMS: atom_id res chain seq x y z
N MET A 1 11.47 6.71 10.65
CA MET A 1 10.80 5.39 10.50
C MET A 1 10.56 5.15 9.02
N LYS A 2 10.29 3.90 8.65
CA LYS A 2 9.92 3.52 7.29
C LYS A 2 8.42 3.19 7.22
N ILE A 3 7.67 3.94 6.44
CA ILE A 3 6.20 3.81 6.35
C ILE A 3 5.83 3.29 4.97
N ALA A 4 5.34 2.05 4.90
CA ALA A 4 4.88 1.48 3.64
C ALA A 4 3.42 1.85 3.37
N ILE A 5 3.14 2.28 2.14
CA ILE A 5 1.78 2.47 1.63
C ILE A 5 1.64 1.66 0.34
N VAL A 6 0.75 0.68 0.38
CA VAL A 6 0.46 -0.24 -0.73
C VAL A 6 -1.05 -0.38 -0.91
N GLY A 7 -1.50 -0.89 -2.05
CA GLY A 7 -2.94 -1.04 -2.20
C GLY A 7 -3.48 -1.62 -3.50
N SER A 8 -4.72 -1.23 -3.81
CA SER A 8 -5.42 -1.66 -5.02
C SER A 8 -4.75 -1.13 -6.29
N SER A 9 -4.61 -2.01 -7.28
CA SER A 9 -4.16 -1.63 -8.63
C SER A 9 -5.31 -1.26 -9.57
N LYS A 10 -6.56 -1.36 -9.09
CA LYS A 10 -7.78 -1.14 -9.87
C LYS A 10 -8.66 -0.16 -9.09
N LEU A 11 -8.58 1.10 -9.49
CA LEU A 11 -9.33 2.20 -8.90
C LEU A 11 -10.07 2.94 -10.01
N THR A 12 -11.33 3.31 -9.75
CA THR A 12 -12.03 4.34 -10.53
C THR A 12 -11.43 5.71 -10.24
N GLU A 13 -11.74 6.74 -11.04
CA GLU A 13 -11.24 8.10 -10.78
C GLU A 13 -11.67 8.66 -9.42
N LYS A 14 -12.91 8.34 -8.99
CA LYS A 14 -13.39 8.70 -7.65
C LYS A 14 -12.54 8.04 -6.56
N GLU A 15 -12.24 6.75 -6.71
CA GLU A 15 -11.47 5.99 -5.72
C GLU A 15 -9.99 6.38 -5.73
N LYS A 16 -9.43 6.80 -6.87
CA LYS A 16 -8.10 7.41 -6.92
C LYS A 16 -8.06 8.68 -6.09
N GLN A 17 -9.08 9.54 -6.21
CA GLN A 17 -9.13 10.75 -5.40
C GLN A 17 -9.19 10.42 -3.90
N LEU A 18 -10.06 9.49 -3.49
CA LEU A 18 -10.15 9.06 -2.09
C LEU A 18 -8.86 8.40 -1.61
N ALA A 19 -8.16 7.65 -2.46
CA ALA A 19 -6.84 7.11 -2.16
C ALA A 19 -5.80 8.23 -1.96
N ARG A 20 -5.78 9.28 -2.81
CA ARG A 20 -4.90 10.44 -2.62
C ARG A 20 -5.17 11.15 -1.31
N ASP A 21 -6.44 11.37 -0.97
CA ASP A 21 -6.84 12.03 0.28
C ASP A 21 -6.36 11.20 1.49
N ALA A 22 -6.50 9.87 1.43
CA ALA A 22 -5.99 8.97 2.45
C ALA A 22 -4.46 8.99 2.55
N ILE A 23 -3.75 8.98 1.42
CA ILE A 23 -2.28 9.06 1.38
C ILE A 23 -1.80 10.39 1.98
N LEU A 24 -2.41 11.51 1.58
CA LEU A 24 -2.08 12.83 2.12
C LEU A 24 -2.24 12.85 3.63
N LYS A 25 -3.36 12.35 4.13
CA LYS A 25 -3.63 12.27 5.56
C LYS A 25 -2.55 11.45 6.29
N ILE A 26 -2.12 10.32 5.73
CA ILE A 26 -1.03 9.52 6.31
C ILE A 26 0.28 10.32 6.33
N ILE A 27 0.59 11.04 5.25
CA ILE A 27 1.79 11.88 5.19
C ILE A 27 1.73 13.02 6.22
N GLU A 28 0.58 13.67 6.38
CA GLU A 28 0.35 14.74 7.36
C GLU A 28 0.44 14.24 8.80
N GLU A 29 -0.08 13.04 9.08
CA GLU A 29 -0.06 12.42 10.42
C GLU A 29 1.37 12.06 10.88
N HIS A 30 2.21 11.61 9.94
CA HIS A 30 3.55 11.10 10.24
C HIS A 30 4.68 12.12 9.97
N GLY A 31 4.43 13.10 9.11
CA GLY A 31 5.39 14.15 8.76
C GLY A 31 6.41 13.74 7.69
N GLN A 32 7.30 14.69 7.38
CA GLN A 32 8.26 14.59 6.27
C GLN A 32 9.60 13.93 6.67
N ASP A 33 9.90 13.82 7.97
CA ASP A 33 11.16 13.25 8.49
C ASP A 33 11.23 11.71 8.40
N HIS A 34 10.37 11.09 7.59
CA HIS A 34 10.22 9.66 7.46
C HIS A 34 10.33 9.23 6.00
N ILE A 35 10.77 8.00 5.80
CA ILE A 35 10.93 7.41 4.47
C ILE A 35 9.64 6.66 4.14
N TYR A 36 8.99 7.04 3.06
CA TYR A 36 7.81 6.35 2.55
C TYR A 36 8.22 5.22 1.61
N ILE A 37 7.50 4.11 1.65
CA ILE A 37 7.80 2.93 0.85
C ILE A 37 6.57 2.54 0.03
N SER A 38 6.76 2.26 -1.24
CA SER A 38 5.74 1.60 -2.07
C SER A 38 6.41 0.58 -2.99
N GLY A 39 5.71 0.10 -4.03
CA GLY A 39 6.39 -0.75 -5.01
C GLY A 39 5.98 -0.55 -6.45
N GLY A 40 5.69 0.69 -6.82
CA GLY A 40 5.66 1.14 -8.22
C GLY A 40 4.67 0.41 -9.12
N ALA A 41 3.63 -0.18 -8.56
CA ALA A 41 2.52 -0.71 -9.34
C ALA A 41 1.60 0.42 -9.83
N ARG A 42 0.70 0.10 -10.78
CA ARG A 42 -0.43 0.97 -11.10
C ARG A 42 -1.40 1.05 -9.92
N GLY A 43 -2.12 2.16 -9.78
CA GLY A 43 -3.13 2.36 -8.74
C GLY A 43 -2.54 3.06 -7.52
N VAL A 44 -2.80 2.55 -6.31
CA VAL A 44 -2.33 3.19 -5.06
C VAL A 44 -0.84 3.50 -5.10
N ASP A 45 0.02 2.57 -5.50
CA ASP A 45 1.48 2.80 -5.53
C ASP A 45 1.86 4.00 -6.43
N THR A 46 1.17 4.21 -7.57
CA THR A 46 1.37 5.38 -8.43
C THR A 46 0.97 6.67 -7.70
N GLU A 47 -0.17 6.65 -7.02
CA GLU A 47 -0.64 7.82 -6.27
C GLU A 47 0.29 8.13 -5.09
N VAL A 48 0.88 7.12 -4.43
CA VAL A 48 1.87 7.33 -3.37
C VAL A 48 3.10 8.05 -3.92
N HIS A 49 3.63 7.62 -5.07
CA HIS A 49 4.74 8.30 -5.73
C HIS A 49 4.40 9.76 -6.06
N THR A 50 3.23 10.01 -6.68
CA THR A 50 2.79 11.37 -7.01
C THR A 50 2.64 12.25 -5.77
N MET A 51 2.02 11.74 -4.70
CA MET A 51 1.86 12.48 -3.46
C MET A 51 3.18 12.71 -2.75
N ALA A 52 4.12 11.76 -2.81
CA ALA A 52 5.44 11.94 -2.25
C ALA A 52 6.20 13.09 -2.92
N GLN A 53 6.19 13.14 -4.26
CA GLN A 53 6.79 14.23 -5.02
C GLN A 53 6.13 15.59 -4.73
N ASN A 54 4.80 15.63 -4.67
CA ASN A 54 4.07 16.88 -4.45
C ASN A 54 4.26 17.46 -3.04
N ASN A 55 4.62 16.61 -2.06
CA ASN A 55 4.80 17.01 -0.66
C ASN A 55 6.27 16.98 -0.21
N ASP A 56 7.21 16.83 -1.15
CA ASP A 56 8.66 16.81 -0.89
C ASP A 56 9.06 15.82 0.22
N VAL A 57 8.50 14.60 0.19
CA VAL A 57 8.88 13.53 1.12
C VAL A 57 9.69 12.46 0.42
N GLU A 58 10.62 11.86 1.16
CA GLU A 58 11.47 10.79 0.66
C GLU A 58 10.65 9.52 0.40
N ILE A 59 10.82 8.91 -0.77
CA ILE A 59 10.16 7.66 -1.15
C ILE A 59 11.14 6.63 -1.72
N ILE A 60 10.98 5.37 -1.30
CA ILE A 60 11.66 4.20 -1.87
C ILE A 60 10.60 3.30 -2.54
N GLU A 61 10.81 2.98 -3.81
CA GLU A 61 9.97 2.03 -4.54
C GLU A 61 10.67 0.68 -4.73
N HIS A 62 10.07 -0.37 -4.19
CA HIS A 62 10.51 -1.75 -4.46
C HIS A 62 9.86 -2.26 -5.74
N HIS A 63 10.63 -2.50 -6.80
CA HIS A 63 10.13 -3.05 -8.05
C HIS A 63 10.27 -4.58 -8.11
N PRO A 64 9.34 -5.28 -8.79
CA PRO A 64 9.42 -6.72 -8.94
C PRO A 64 10.54 -7.11 -9.92
N SER A 65 11.22 -8.22 -9.61
CA SER A 65 12.24 -8.81 -10.50
C SER A 65 11.66 -9.41 -11.78
N SER A 66 10.35 -9.70 -11.79
CA SER A 66 9.62 -10.29 -12.92
C SER A 66 8.14 -9.94 -12.87
N ASN A 67 7.50 -9.83 -14.04
CA ASN A 67 6.07 -9.52 -14.18
C ASN A 67 5.17 -10.76 -13.99
N ASN A 68 5.39 -11.50 -12.92
CA ASN A 68 4.62 -12.68 -12.54
C ASN A 68 4.39 -12.70 -11.03
N TRP A 69 3.53 -13.60 -10.55
CA TRP A 69 3.18 -13.65 -9.13
C TRP A 69 4.39 -13.82 -8.21
N ASP A 70 5.37 -14.65 -8.58
CA ASP A 70 6.56 -14.86 -7.76
C ASP A 70 7.38 -13.57 -7.63
N GLY A 71 7.56 -12.83 -8.72
CA GLY A 71 8.23 -11.52 -8.70
C GLY A 71 7.48 -10.48 -7.85
N PHE A 72 6.16 -10.40 -8.00
CA PHE A 72 5.33 -9.50 -7.19
C PHE A 72 5.34 -9.89 -5.70
N LYS A 73 5.28 -11.18 -5.41
CA LYS A 73 5.31 -11.71 -4.04
C LYS A 73 6.65 -11.43 -3.37
N MET A 74 7.76 -11.66 -4.05
CA MET A 74 9.10 -11.34 -3.53
C MET A 74 9.24 -9.84 -3.25
N ARG A 75 8.78 -8.99 -4.19
CA ARG A 75 8.71 -7.54 -3.97
C ARG A 75 7.90 -7.17 -2.74
N ASN A 76 6.72 -7.78 -2.56
CA ASN A 76 5.86 -7.52 -1.41
C ASN A 76 6.53 -7.93 -0.09
N ILE A 77 7.27 -9.05 -0.08
CA ILE A 77 8.07 -9.46 1.08
C ILE A 77 9.15 -8.42 1.39
N CYS A 78 9.83 -7.86 0.39
CA CYS A 78 10.80 -6.78 0.60
C CYS A 78 10.16 -5.56 1.25
N ILE A 79 9.02 -5.09 0.73
CA ILE A 79 8.26 -3.96 1.33
C ILE A 79 7.94 -4.24 2.80
N ALA A 80 7.38 -5.41 3.09
CA ALA A 80 6.93 -5.75 4.45
C ALA A 80 8.09 -5.90 5.45
N ASN A 81 9.27 -6.35 5.00
CA ASN A 81 10.45 -6.40 5.85
C ASN A 81 11.05 -5.01 6.10
N ASP A 82 11.04 -4.16 5.07
CA ASP A 82 11.70 -2.86 5.09
C ASP A 82 10.92 -1.79 5.87
N CYS A 83 9.60 -1.94 6.03
CA CYS A 83 8.78 -0.99 6.77
C CYS A 83 8.73 -1.25 8.28
N ASP A 84 8.47 -0.20 9.06
CA ASP A 84 8.06 -0.25 10.47
C ASP A 84 6.53 -0.29 10.60
N ILE A 85 5.84 0.50 9.76
CA ILE A 85 4.38 0.62 9.69
C ILE A 85 3.93 0.36 8.24
N LEU A 86 2.81 -0.35 8.05
CA LEU A 86 2.24 -0.61 6.72
C LEU A 86 0.75 -0.25 6.63
N TYR A 87 0.43 0.68 5.74
CA TYR A 87 -0.93 1.04 5.34
C TYR A 87 -1.32 0.31 4.05
N CYS A 88 -2.45 -0.39 4.09
CA CYS A 88 -3.07 -1.02 2.92
C CYS A 88 -4.33 -0.26 2.51
N ILE A 89 -4.26 0.48 1.41
CA ILE A 89 -5.40 1.21 0.84
C ILE A 89 -6.12 0.31 -0.17
N THR A 90 -7.40 0.06 0.06
CA THR A 90 -8.24 -0.83 -0.75
C THR A 90 -9.62 -0.22 -0.95
N THR A 91 -10.44 -0.82 -1.81
CA THR A 91 -11.84 -0.42 -1.99
C THR A 91 -12.78 -1.36 -1.23
N PRO A 92 -14.05 -0.98 -1.00
CA PRO A 92 -15.09 -1.91 -0.57
C PRO A 92 -15.15 -3.15 -1.47
N MET A 93 -15.69 -4.24 -0.95
CA MET A 93 -15.92 -5.47 -1.72
C MET A 93 -16.73 -5.15 -2.98
N LYS A 94 -16.21 -5.51 -4.17
CA LYS A 94 -16.93 -5.39 -5.45
C LYS A 94 -17.14 -6.72 -6.13
N TYR A 95 -16.09 -7.55 -6.16
CA TYR A 95 -16.06 -8.79 -6.92
C TYR A 95 -15.59 -9.97 -6.08
N THR A 96 -14.47 -9.80 -5.37
CA THR A 96 -13.86 -10.91 -4.62
C THR A 96 -13.63 -10.47 -3.17
N PRO A 97 -14.30 -11.11 -2.20
CA PRO A 97 -14.02 -10.85 -0.80
C PRO A 97 -12.57 -11.23 -0.46
N CYS A 98 -11.94 -10.43 0.38
CA CYS A 98 -10.58 -10.70 0.79
C CYS A 98 -10.50 -11.90 1.75
N TYR A 99 -9.61 -12.84 1.44
CA TYR A 99 -9.26 -13.96 2.32
C TYR A 99 -7.86 -13.82 2.94
N HIS A 100 -7.16 -12.70 2.69
CA HIS A 100 -5.80 -12.51 3.22
C HIS A 100 -5.81 -12.06 4.68
N CYS A 101 -6.87 -11.40 5.15
CA CYS A 101 -6.97 -10.81 6.48
C CYS A 101 -8.27 -11.17 7.21
N ASP A 102 -9.02 -12.16 6.71
CA ASP A 102 -10.32 -12.61 7.23
C ASP A 102 -11.39 -11.49 7.36
N ASP A 103 -11.21 -10.38 6.65
CA ASP A 103 -12.18 -9.29 6.55
C ASP A 103 -12.83 -9.29 5.15
N PRO A 104 -14.10 -9.70 5.04
CA PRO A 104 -14.78 -9.80 3.74
C PRO A 104 -15.32 -8.44 3.24
N THR A 105 -15.16 -7.35 4.00
CA THR A 105 -15.76 -6.04 3.66
C THR A 105 -15.04 -5.31 2.53
N HIS A 106 -13.86 -5.78 2.12
CA HIS A 106 -13.03 -5.12 1.13
C HIS A 106 -12.62 -6.03 -0.03
N GLU A 107 -12.30 -5.41 -1.16
CA GLU A 107 -11.83 -6.12 -2.35
C GLU A 107 -10.47 -6.78 -2.10
N LYS A 108 -10.29 -8.00 -2.61
CA LYS A 108 -9.00 -8.70 -2.54
C LYS A 108 -7.92 -7.97 -3.33
N THR A 109 -6.84 -7.56 -2.65
CA THR A 109 -5.67 -6.92 -3.29
C THR A 109 -4.35 -7.61 -2.90
N ALA A 110 -3.32 -7.39 -3.73
CA ALA A 110 -1.95 -7.77 -3.38
C ALA A 110 -1.42 -6.92 -2.20
N GLY A 111 -1.87 -5.67 -2.06
CA GLY A 111 -1.57 -4.84 -0.89
C GLY A 111 -2.02 -5.48 0.42
N CYS A 112 -3.22 -6.07 0.46
CA CYS A 112 -3.70 -6.77 1.66
C CYS A 112 -2.90 -8.05 1.95
N TRP A 113 -2.42 -8.74 0.90
CA TRP A 113 -1.48 -9.84 1.09
C TRP A 113 -0.19 -9.37 1.77
N THR A 114 0.37 -8.24 1.31
CA THR A 114 1.57 -7.62 1.90
C THR A 114 1.33 -7.23 3.36
N MET A 115 0.18 -6.60 3.65
CA MET A 115 -0.22 -6.24 5.01
C MET A 115 -0.30 -7.46 5.92
N ASN A 116 -0.92 -8.56 5.48
CA ASN A 116 -0.98 -9.77 6.28
C ASN A 116 0.42 -10.39 6.51
N TYR A 117 1.31 -10.30 5.54
CA TYR A 117 2.70 -10.70 5.72
C TYR A 117 3.41 -9.83 6.77
N ALA A 118 3.25 -8.49 6.70
CA ALA A 118 3.79 -7.56 7.70
C ALA A 118 3.22 -7.82 9.12
N LYS A 119 1.93 -8.15 9.25
CA LYS A 119 1.33 -8.60 10.53
C LYS A 119 2.05 -9.81 11.12
N LYS A 120 2.39 -10.80 10.29
CA LYS A 120 3.15 -11.99 10.73
C LYS A 120 4.56 -11.64 11.20
N LEU A 121 5.14 -10.58 10.65
CA LEU A 121 6.41 -10.00 11.10
C LEU A 121 6.27 -9.10 12.34
N LYS A 122 5.07 -9.00 12.94
CA LYS A 122 4.74 -8.14 14.09
C LYS A 122 4.96 -6.65 13.82
N LYS A 123 4.83 -6.23 12.55
CA LYS A 123 4.80 -4.82 12.17
C LYS A 123 3.45 -4.20 12.51
N GLU A 124 3.43 -2.91 12.72
CA GLU A 124 2.18 -2.16 12.83
C GLU A 124 1.52 -2.09 11.45
N THR A 125 0.21 -2.36 11.37
CA THR A 125 -0.49 -2.40 10.08
C THR A 125 -1.88 -1.81 10.16
N HIS A 126 -2.26 -1.08 9.13
CA HIS A 126 -3.55 -0.39 9.03
C HIS A 126 -4.23 -0.72 7.70
N LEU A 127 -5.51 -1.12 7.78
CA LEU A 127 -6.35 -1.30 6.60
C LEU A 127 -7.19 -0.03 6.40
N VAL A 128 -7.13 0.55 5.20
CA VAL A 128 -7.89 1.76 4.84
C VAL A 128 -8.78 1.42 3.65
N ILE A 129 -10.10 1.53 3.83
CA ILE A 129 -11.09 1.27 2.79
C ILE A 129 -11.57 2.63 2.25
N VAL A 130 -11.38 2.87 0.94
CA VAL A 130 -11.73 4.10 0.22
C VAL A 130 -12.81 3.89 -0.85
#